data_AF-A0A8H5WVR4-F1
#
_entry.id   AF-A0A8H5WVR4-F1
#
_cell.length_a   1.000
_cell.length_b   1.000
_cell.length_c   1.000
_cell.angle_alpha   90.00
_cell.angle_beta   90.00
_cell.angle_gamma   90.00
#
_symmetry.space_group_name_H-M   'P 1'
#
loop_
_entity.id
_entity.type
_entity.pdbx_description
1 polymer ?
#
loop_
_entity_poly.entity_id
_entity_poly.type
_entity_poly.pdbx_seq_one_letter_code
_entity_poly.pdbx_strand_id
1 'polypeptide(L)'
;MTTVVDHQCNPRKSDKSEAPRIFKNDANSVSELQRARLQKKLAEDAARLQQEKLDAANQDIKSIRDERDTLRENVKNMEKSFDDKNREFKILSDNISRLDAEKRQKETELATAVSQKESAESFNRQKEAELWAANNEKSNYYQQVSSLTSTVTQQANELQNLRSQITTMENKLPNSRQDNCLPFQYHNATVMIMNLGCQRALDAGKDGGTLVHGIDMDLNNGNQIFILRKMSGRPGVDDYWIIARKDDVSRKLYFDRQETGSELQVGAPPGKQDYWYIGRGSDTRVGSWVFKNAEWGTYIELANGARSNGLRVISYNFSNNLDANWVIVPITFAS
;
A
#
# COMPACT_ATOMS: atom_id res chain seq x y z
N MET A 1 21.67 124.98 22.85
CA MET A 1 20.51 125.49 22.11
C MET A 1 19.49 125.93 23.15
N THR A 2 19.56 127.22 23.55
CA THR A 2 18.63 128.32 23.14
C THR A 2 17.22 128.11 23.71
N THR A 3 16.55 129.01 24.46
CA THR A 3 16.77 130.38 25.01
C THR A 3 15.50 130.64 25.87
N VAL A 4 15.56 131.18 27.10
CA VAL A 4 15.33 132.60 27.51
C VAL A 4 13.92 133.11 27.09
N VAL A 5 13.09 133.70 27.96
CA VAL A 5 13.01 135.15 28.33
C VAL A 5 11.77 135.30 29.25
N ASP A 6 11.52 136.26 30.15
CA ASP A 6 12.27 137.17 31.03
C ASP A 6 11.25 138.25 31.55
N HIS A 7 11.63 138.98 32.61
CA HIS A 7 11.22 140.37 32.99
C HIS A 7 9.91 140.62 33.78
N GLN A 8 9.97 141.06 35.05
CA GLN A 8 10.35 142.39 35.61
C GLN A 8 9.22 143.43 35.55
N CYS A 9 8.84 144.06 36.68
CA CYS A 9 9.42 145.34 37.15
C CYS A 9 8.57 145.98 38.28
N ASN A 10 9.25 146.54 39.28
CA ASN A 10 8.73 147.41 40.35
C ASN A 10 8.73 148.89 39.86
N PRO A 11 8.04 149.87 40.49
CA PRO A 11 8.78 150.77 41.38
C PRO A 11 8.00 151.49 42.52
N ARG A 12 8.78 152.30 43.26
CA ARG A 12 8.64 152.97 44.57
C ARG A 12 8.24 154.47 44.47
N LYS A 13 7.82 155.03 45.64
CA LYS A 13 7.91 156.46 46.15
C LYS A 13 6.85 157.46 45.62
N SER A 14 6.33 158.48 46.33
CA SER A 14 6.70 159.22 47.57
C SER A 14 5.60 160.21 48.06
N ASP A 15 5.53 160.44 49.38
CA ASP A 15 5.34 161.70 50.17
C ASP A 15 4.13 162.69 50.12
N LYS A 16 3.67 163.00 51.37
CA LYS A 16 3.14 164.28 51.95
C LYS A 16 1.69 164.68 51.63
N SER A 17 0.86 165.28 52.50
CA SER A 17 0.91 165.76 53.89
C SER A 17 -0.50 166.29 54.25
N GLU A 18 -0.95 166.11 55.49
CA GLU A 18 -1.85 166.97 56.31
C GLU A 18 -2.95 166.21 57.08
N ALA A 19 -2.96 166.45 58.39
CA ALA A 19 -3.82 165.85 59.41
C ALA A 19 -5.09 166.72 59.64
N PRO A 20 -5.89 166.55 60.71
CA PRO A 20 -6.28 165.36 61.47
C PRO A 20 -7.81 165.29 61.70
N ARG A 21 -8.48 164.13 61.66
CA ARG A 21 -9.82 163.98 62.27
C ARG A 21 -10.02 162.63 62.97
N ILE A 22 -9.79 162.66 64.28
CA ILE A 22 -10.68 162.25 65.38
C ILE A 22 -11.37 160.88 65.23
N PHE A 23 -10.98 159.99 66.15
CA PHE A 23 -11.68 158.76 66.58
C PHE A 23 -13.20 158.89 66.62
N LYS A 24 -13.88 157.97 65.94
CA LYS A 24 -15.22 157.52 66.32
C LYS A 24 -15.27 155.99 66.29
N ASN A 25 -15.50 155.42 67.46
CA ASN A 25 -15.91 154.04 67.68
C ASN A 25 -17.25 153.82 66.97
N ASP A 26 -17.24 153.18 65.80
CA ASP A 26 -18.45 152.75 65.13
C ASP A 26 -18.54 151.23 65.14
N ALA A 27 -19.67 150.73 65.65
CA ALA A 27 -20.04 149.32 65.82
C ALA A 27 -20.05 148.48 64.51
N ASN A 28 -19.64 149.05 63.38
CA ASN A 28 -19.49 148.38 62.08
C ASN A 28 -18.23 147.50 61.98
N SER A 29 -17.16 147.75 62.76
CA SER A 29 -15.95 146.90 62.70
C SER A 29 -16.12 145.53 63.37
N VAL A 30 -16.98 145.43 64.40
CA VAL A 30 -17.33 144.16 65.06
C VAL A 30 -18.24 143.31 64.17
N SER A 31 -19.15 143.96 63.43
CA SER A 31 -20.03 143.28 62.47
C SER A 31 -19.25 142.71 61.29
N GLU A 32 -18.24 143.42 60.78
CA GLU A 32 -17.35 142.91 59.73
C GLU A 32 -16.47 141.77 60.23
N LEU A 33 -15.95 141.86 61.46
CA LEU A 33 -15.14 140.80 62.06
C LEU A 33 -15.96 139.53 62.36
N GLN A 34 -17.24 139.69 62.75
CA GLN A 34 -18.18 138.58 62.89
C GLN A 34 -18.55 137.96 61.54
N ARG A 35 -18.78 138.76 60.49
CA ARG A 35 -19.00 138.25 59.12
C ARG A 35 -17.78 137.50 58.59
N ALA A 36 -16.58 138.02 58.80
CA ALA A 36 -15.34 137.35 58.42
C ALA A 36 -15.10 136.05 59.19
N ARG A 37 -15.42 136.00 60.49
CA ARG A 37 -15.39 134.75 61.28
C ARG A 37 -16.43 133.73 60.82
N LEU A 38 -17.64 134.17 60.47
CA LEU A 38 -18.68 133.31 59.93
C LEU A 38 -18.29 132.76 58.56
N GLN A 39 -17.76 133.60 57.66
CA GLN A 39 -17.23 133.19 56.36
C GLN A 39 -16.05 132.23 56.50
N LYS A 40 -15.13 132.47 57.44
CA LYS A 40 -14.02 131.57 57.73
C LYS A 40 -14.52 130.21 58.23
N LYS A 41 -15.48 130.19 59.15
CA LYS A 41 -16.09 128.94 59.64
C LYS A 41 -16.81 128.19 58.53
N LEU A 42 -17.56 128.89 57.67
CA LEU A 42 -18.20 128.28 56.50
C LEU A 42 -17.18 127.73 55.51
N ALA A 43 -16.05 128.42 55.29
CA ALA A 43 -14.97 127.96 54.43
C ALA A 43 -14.25 126.73 55.04
N GLU A 44 -14.03 126.71 56.36
CA GLU A 44 -13.44 125.58 57.09
C GLU A 44 -14.37 124.36 57.10
N ASP A 45 -15.68 124.55 57.35
CA ASP A 45 -16.67 123.48 57.29
C ASP A 45 -16.84 122.95 55.84
N ALA A 46 -16.80 123.83 54.83
CA ALA A 46 -16.80 123.43 53.42
C ALA A 46 -15.52 122.66 53.04
N ALA A 47 -14.35 123.10 53.53
CA ALA A 47 -13.08 122.41 53.31
C ALA A 47 -13.05 121.04 54.02
N ARG A 48 -13.59 120.93 55.25
CA ARG A 48 -13.72 119.64 55.95
C ARG A 48 -14.67 118.70 55.21
N LEU A 49 -15.84 119.18 54.77
CA LEU A 49 -16.78 118.39 53.98
C LEU A 49 -16.16 117.94 52.65
N GLN A 50 -15.35 118.79 52.02
CA GLN A 50 -14.63 118.45 50.79
C GLN A 50 -13.54 117.41 51.06
N GLN A 51 -12.82 117.50 52.18
CA GLN A 51 -11.83 116.50 52.59
C GLN A 51 -12.49 115.14 52.91
N GLU A 52 -13.59 115.12 53.66
CA GLU A 52 -14.35 113.89 53.95
C GLU A 52 -14.85 113.22 52.66
N LYS A 53 -15.32 114.01 51.68
CA LYS A 53 -15.69 113.50 50.35
C LYS A 53 -14.49 112.93 49.59
N LEU A 54 -13.33 113.56 49.68
CA LEU A 54 -12.10 113.06 49.06
C LEU A 54 -11.63 111.78 49.73
N ASP A 55 -11.69 111.68 51.05
CA ASP A 55 -11.29 110.50 51.81
C ASP A 55 -12.23 109.30 51.53
N ALA A 56 -13.54 109.55 51.49
CA ALA A 56 -14.53 108.54 51.07
C ALA A 56 -14.29 108.07 49.62
N ALA A 57 -14.09 109.01 48.69
CA ALA A 57 -13.77 108.67 47.30
C ALA A 57 -12.45 107.89 47.18
N ASN A 58 -11.43 108.22 47.98
CA ASN A 58 -10.17 107.49 48.00
C ASN A 58 -10.33 106.06 48.54
N GLN A 59 -11.20 105.86 49.53
CA GLN A 59 -11.53 104.54 50.04
C GLN A 59 -12.28 103.70 49.00
N ASP A 60 -13.26 104.28 48.30
CA ASP A 60 -13.97 103.62 47.20
C ASP A 60 -13.01 103.25 46.05
N ILE A 61 -12.12 104.17 45.66
CA ILE A 61 -11.10 103.92 44.64
C ILE A 61 -10.19 102.75 45.04
N LYS A 62 -9.84 102.64 46.33
CA LYS A 62 -9.04 101.53 46.84
C LYS A 62 -9.81 100.21 46.76
N SER A 63 -11.07 100.18 47.22
CA SER A 63 -11.92 98.98 47.15
C SER A 63 -12.10 98.49 45.71
N ILE A 64 -12.41 99.41 44.79
CA ILE A 64 -12.56 99.11 43.36
C ILE A 64 -11.24 98.56 42.78
N ARG A 65 -10.09 99.08 43.22
CA ARG A 65 -8.78 98.59 42.76
C ARG A 65 -8.52 97.15 43.24
N ASP A 66 -8.81 96.87 44.51
CA ASP A 66 -8.63 95.53 45.09
C ASP A 66 -9.57 94.51 44.42
N GLU A 67 -10.82 94.89 44.15
CA GLU A 67 -11.78 94.09 43.37
C GLU A 67 -11.30 93.85 41.94
N ARG A 68 -10.83 94.89 41.26
CA ARG A 68 -10.28 94.79 39.89
C ARG A 68 -9.07 93.85 39.85
N ASP A 69 -8.18 93.93 40.82
CA ASP A 69 -6.98 93.09 40.87
C ASP A 69 -7.35 91.62 41.16
N THR A 70 -8.36 91.38 42.00
CA THR A 70 -8.94 90.05 42.23
C THR A 70 -9.58 89.48 40.96
N LEU A 71 -10.40 90.28 40.27
CA LEU A 71 -11.03 89.88 39.01
C LEU A 71 -9.98 89.58 37.94
N ARG A 72 -8.90 90.37 37.88
CA ARG A 72 -7.80 90.15 36.93
C ARG A 72 -7.11 88.81 37.16
N GLU A 73 -6.88 88.44 38.43
CA GLU A 73 -6.28 87.14 38.75
C GLU A 73 -7.25 85.99 38.44
N ASN A 74 -8.55 86.16 38.71
CA ASN A 74 -9.57 85.18 38.33
C ASN A 74 -9.63 84.96 36.81
N VAL A 75 -9.56 86.03 36.01
CA VAL A 75 -9.50 85.92 34.53
C VAL A 75 -8.28 85.14 34.09
N LYS A 76 -7.10 85.45 34.64
CA LYS A 76 -5.86 84.73 34.33
C LYS A 76 -5.93 83.24 34.67
N ASN A 77 -6.55 82.90 35.80
CA ASN A 77 -6.77 81.51 36.21
C ASN A 77 -7.77 80.79 35.28
N MET A 78 -8.83 81.47 34.85
CA MET A 78 -9.80 80.93 33.88
C MET A 78 -9.17 80.72 32.50
N GLU A 79 -8.35 81.65 32.01
CA GLU A 79 -7.60 81.52 30.76
C GLU A 79 -6.68 80.29 30.80
N LYS A 80 -5.92 80.14 31.89
CA LYS A 80 -5.06 78.96 32.08
C LYS A 80 -5.88 77.66 32.10
N SER A 81 -6.99 77.64 32.84
CA SER A 81 -7.86 76.46 32.90
C SER A 81 -8.49 76.13 31.54
N PHE A 82 -8.82 77.15 30.74
CA PHE A 82 -9.34 76.97 29.39
C PHE A 82 -8.28 76.36 28.47
N ASP A 83 -7.06 76.88 28.50
CA ASP A 83 -5.95 76.36 27.71
C ASP A 83 -5.64 74.89 28.05
N ASP A 84 -5.65 74.54 29.33
CA ASP A 84 -5.43 73.17 29.78
C ASP A 84 -6.56 72.23 29.29
N LYS A 85 -7.83 72.66 29.40
CA LYS A 85 -8.97 71.90 28.88
C LYS A 85 -8.95 71.76 27.36
N ASN A 86 -8.48 72.79 26.64
CA ASN A 86 -8.34 72.75 25.20
C ASN A 86 -7.23 71.76 24.77
N ARG A 87 -6.14 71.66 25.53
CA ARG A 87 -5.11 70.63 25.32
C ARG A 87 -5.65 69.23 25.58
N GLU A 88 -6.39 69.02 26.68
CA GLU A 88 -7.06 67.75 26.97
C GLU A 88 -8.01 67.34 25.84
N PHE A 89 -8.82 68.29 25.35
CA PHE A 89 -9.75 68.06 24.25
C PHE A 89 -9.02 67.60 22.98
N LYS A 90 -7.89 68.26 22.64
CA LYS A 90 -7.08 67.87 21.49
C LYS A 90 -6.54 66.43 21.62
N ILE A 91 -6.01 66.07 22.78
CA ILE A 91 -5.52 64.70 23.05
C ILE A 91 -6.65 63.67 22.91
N LEU A 92 -7.84 63.98 23.42
CA LEU A 92 -9.01 63.10 23.29
C LEU A 92 -9.44 62.94 21.82
N SER A 93 -9.47 64.05 21.07
CA SER A 93 -9.80 64.04 19.64
C SER A 93 -8.81 63.19 18.83
N ASP A 94 -7.52 63.32 19.11
CA ASP A 94 -6.48 62.52 18.46
C ASP A 94 -6.62 61.03 18.80
N ASN A 95 -6.94 60.70 20.06
CA ASN A 95 -7.18 59.32 20.49
C ASN A 95 -8.41 58.70 19.82
N ILE A 96 -9.51 59.44 19.67
CA ILE A 96 -10.71 58.96 18.94
C ILE A 96 -10.35 58.61 17.51
N SER A 97 -9.62 59.51 16.82
CA SER A 97 -9.19 59.28 15.44
C SER A 97 -8.31 58.05 15.29
N ARG A 98 -7.39 57.83 16.24
CA ARG A 98 -6.54 56.63 16.28
C ARG A 98 -7.36 55.35 16.51
N LEU A 99 -8.27 55.36 17.48
CA LEU A 99 -9.11 54.21 17.79
C LEU A 99 -10.04 53.85 16.62
N ASP A 100 -10.56 54.83 15.89
CA ASP A 100 -11.36 54.59 14.68
C ASP A 100 -10.53 53.95 13.56
N ALA A 101 -9.27 54.37 13.39
CA ALA A 101 -8.36 53.75 12.43
C ALA A 101 -8.03 52.29 12.84
N GLU A 102 -7.73 52.05 14.11
CA GLU A 102 -7.47 50.70 14.65
C GLU A 102 -8.70 49.79 14.48
N LYS A 103 -9.90 50.31 14.74
CA LYS A 103 -11.16 49.57 14.54
C LYS A 103 -11.33 49.15 13.08
N ARG A 104 -11.15 50.07 12.13
CA ARG A 104 -11.26 49.76 10.69
C ARG A 104 -10.23 48.74 10.23
N GLN A 105 -9.02 48.82 10.76
CA GLN A 105 -7.98 47.81 10.49
C GLN A 105 -8.41 46.44 11.00
N LYS A 106 -8.90 46.36 12.25
CA LYS A 106 -9.36 45.10 12.84
C LYS A 106 -10.57 44.49 12.12
N GLU A 107 -11.49 45.31 11.63
CA GLU A 107 -12.61 44.86 10.79
C GLU A 107 -12.11 44.26 9.46
N THR A 108 -11.08 44.85 8.86
CA THR A 108 -10.46 44.34 7.62
C THR A 108 -9.71 43.02 7.86
N GLU A 109 -8.96 42.92 8.96
CA GLU A 109 -8.28 41.69 9.37
C GLU A 109 -9.29 40.57 9.63
N LEU A 110 -10.40 40.87 10.30
CA LEU A 110 -11.46 39.90 10.58
C LEU A 110 -12.11 39.39 9.29
N ALA A 111 -12.45 40.29 8.35
CA ALA A 111 -13.03 39.92 7.06
C ALA A 111 -12.09 38.99 6.27
N THR A 112 -10.79 39.28 6.29
CA THR A 112 -9.78 38.45 5.65
C THR A 112 -9.70 37.06 6.29
N ALA A 113 -9.67 37.00 7.63
CA ALA A 113 -9.62 35.74 8.36
C ALA A 113 -10.86 34.87 8.12
N VAL A 114 -12.06 35.47 8.03
CA VAL A 114 -13.29 34.76 7.69
C VAL A 114 -13.21 34.15 6.29
N SER A 115 -12.76 34.91 5.29
CA SER A 115 -12.62 34.41 3.92
C SER A 115 -11.60 33.26 3.82
N GLN A 116 -10.48 33.36 4.55
CA GLN A 116 -9.49 32.28 4.62
C GLN A 116 -10.06 31.02 5.28
N LYS A 117 -10.84 31.17 6.35
CA LYS A 117 -11.52 30.05 7.03
C LYS A 117 -12.50 29.35 6.09
N GLU A 118 -13.35 30.08 5.39
CA GLU A 118 -14.31 29.51 4.43
C GLU A 118 -13.62 28.74 3.30
N SER A 119 -12.51 29.29 2.80
CA SER A 119 -11.68 28.63 1.78
C SER A 119 -11.08 27.32 2.30
N ALA A 120 -10.55 27.32 3.52
CA ALA A 120 -10.00 26.13 4.16
C ALA A 120 -11.07 25.05 4.42
N GLU A 121 -12.27 25.45 4.87
CA GLU A 121 -13.40 24.53 5.05
C GLU A 121 -13.85 23.91 3.72
N SER A 122 -13.89 24.70 2.64
CA SER A 122 -14.20 24.19 1.31
C SER A 122 -13.16 23.18 0.82
N PHE A 123 -11.88 23.48 1.01
CA PHE A 123 -10.79 22.57 0.66
C PHE A 123 -10.87 21.26 1.46
N ASN A 124 -11.15 21.33 2.76
CA ASN A 124 -11.30 20.14 3.60
C ASN A 124 -12.49 19.27 3.15
N ARG A 125 -13.65 19.87 2.84
CA ARG A 125 -14.80 19.14 2.30
C ARG A 125 -14.45 18.40 0.99
N GLN A 126 -13.70 19.04 0.11
CA GLN A 126 -13.23 18.39 -1.12
C GLN A 126 -12.31 17.20 -0.81
N LYS A 127 -11.36 17.37 0.12
CA LYS A 127 -10.44 16.29 0.51
C LYS A 127 -11.14 15.11 1.18
N GLU A 128 -12.17 15.37 1.98
CA GLU A 128 -13.00 14.31 2.57
C GLU A 128 -13.77 13.52 1.49
N ALA A 129 -14.31 14.20 0.48
CA ALA A 129 -14.98 13.54 -0.64
C ALA A 129 -14.00 12.69 -1.47
N GLU A 130 -12.80 13.20 -1.74
CA GLU A 130 -11.73 12.45 -2.43
C GLU A 130 -11.31 11.20 -1.63
N LEU A 131 -11.14 11.32 -0.31
CA LEU A 131 -10.82 10.20 0.57
C LEU A 131 -11.93 9.15 0.59
N TRP A 132 -13.18 9.57 0.63
CA TRP A 132 -14.33 8.66 0.58
C TRP A 132 -14.37 7.89 -0.74
N ALA A 133 -14.18 8.57 -1.88
CA ALA A 133 -14.13 7.94 -3.20
C ALA A 133 -12.98 6.92 -3.30
N ALA A 134 -11.77 7.30 -2.85
CA ALA A 134 -10.61 6.41 -2.85
C ALA A 134 -10.82 5.17 -1.96
N ASN A 135 -11.47 5.30 -0.81
CA ASN A 135 -11.80 4.18 0.07
C ASN A 135 -12.81 3.22 -0.56
N ASN A 136 -13.81 3.73 -1.27
CA ASN A 136 -14.76 2.89 -2.01
C ASN A 136 -14.06 2.14 -3.15
N GLU A 137 -13.18 2.81 -3.90
CA GLU A 137 -12.42 2.17 -4.97
C GLU A 137 -11.51 1.06 -4.42
N LYS A 138 -10.82 1.31 -3.31
CA LYS A 138 -10.03 0.30 -2.58
C LYS A 138 -10.87 -0.91 -2.17
N SER A 139 -12.07 -0.69 -1.65
CA SER A 139 -13.00 -1.78 -1.29
C SER A 139 -13.40 -2.63 -2.50
N ASN A 140 -13.70 -1.98 -3.63
CA ASN A 140 -14.01 -2.67 -4.89
C ASN A 140 -12.84 -3.52 -5.38
N TYR A 141 -11.61 -3.00 -5.33
CA TYR A 141 -10.42 -3.79 -5.69
C TYR A 141 -10.22 -5.00 -4.77
N TYR A 142 -10.45 -4.87 -3.45
CA TYR A 142 -10.38 -6.02 -2.56
C TYR A 142 -11.40 -7.11 -2.90
N GLN A 143 -12.63 -6.72 -3.25
CA GLN A 143 -13.66 -7.68 -3.68
C GLN A 143 -13.26 -8.38 -4.99
N GLN A 144 -12.72 -7.65 -5.96
CA GLN A 144 -12.23 -8.24 -7.21
C GLN A 144 -11.07 -9.21 -6.97
N VAL A 145 -10.08 -8.82 -6.15
CA VAL A 145 -8.95 -9.70 -5.79
C VAL A 145 -9.44 -10.97 -5.09
N SER A 146 -10.40 -10.84 -4.17
CA SER A 146 -11.00 -12.00 -3.49
C SER A 146 -11.68 -12.95 -4.48
N SER A 147 -12.49 -12.43 -5.40
CA SER A 147 -13.16 -13.22 -6.44
C SER A 147 -12.17 -13.92 -7.38
N LEU A 148 -11.12 -13.22 -7.82
CA LEU A 148 -10.05 -13.79 -8.64
C LEU A 148 -9.30 -14.88 -7.90
N THR A 149 -8.99 -14.69 -6.61
CA THR A 149 -8.32 -15.68 -5.77
C THR A 149 -9.14 -16.97 -5.66
N SER A 150 -10.45 -16.85 -5.45
CA SER A 150 -11.36 -18.01 -5.45
C SER A 150 -11.37 -18.73 -6.80
N THR A 151 -11.41 -17.99 -7.90
CA THR A 151 -11.40 -18.55 -9.27
C THR A 151 -10.10 -19.32 -9.55
N VAL A 152 -8.95 -18.73 -9.22
CA VAL A 152 -7.63 -19.38 -9.39
C VAL A 152 -7.54 -20.65 -8.54
N THR A 153 -8.06 -20.62 -7.31
CA THR A 153 -8.07 -21.80 -6.42
C THR A 153 -8.92 -22.93 -7.02
N GLN A 154 -10.09 -22.59 -7.57
CA GLN A 154 -10.95 -23.57 -8.23
C GLN A 154 -10.25 -24.21 -9.44
N GLN A 155 -9.65 -23.39 -10.31
CA GLN A 155 -8.92 -23.87 -11.49
C GLN A 155 -7.71 -24.74 -11.11
N ALA A 156 -7.00 -24.40 -10.03
CA ALA A 156 -5.90 -25.21 -9.52
C ALA A 156 -6.36 -26.62 -9.08
N ASN A 157 -7.50 -26.69 -8.39
CA ASN A 157 -8.10 -27.96 -7.98
C ASN A 157 -8.56 -28.79 -9.19
N GLU A 158 -9.17 -28.15 -10.20
CA GLU A 158 -9.56 -28.80 -11.45
C GLU A 158 -8.33 -29.38 -12.19
N LEU A 159 -7.24 -28.62 -12.29
CA LEU A 159 -5.99 -29.10 -12.88
C LEU A 159 -5.39 -30.29 -12.11
N GLN A 160 -5.43 -30.25 -10.78
CA GLN A 160 -4.94 -31.36 -9.96
C GLN A 160 -5.77 -32.64 -10.17
N ASN A 161 -7.10 -32.50 -10.28
CA ASN A 161 -7.99 -33.62 -10.60
C ASN A 161 -7.68 -34.20 -11.99
N LEU A 162 -7.52 -33.35 -13.01
CA LEU A 162 -7.18 -33.80 -14.36
C LEU A 162 -5.83 -34.53 -14.40
N ARG A 163 -4.80 -33.99 -13.73
CA ARG A 163 -3.49 -34.68 -13.62
C ARG A 163 -3.63 -36.05 -12.98
N SER A 164 -4.43 -36.16 -11.92
CA SER A 164 -4.66 -37.44 -11.24
C SER A 164 -5.37 -38.45 -12.14
N GLN A 165 -6.30 -38.00 -12.98
CA GLN A 165 -6.95 -38.84 -13.99
C GLN A 165 -5.95 -39.32 -15.04
N ILE A 166 -5.07 -38.45 -15.54
CA ILE A 166 -4.01 -38.82 -16.50
C ILE A 166 -3.11 -39.91 -15.91
N THR A 167 -2.57 -39.71 -14.71
CA THR A 167 -1.71 -40.73 -14.06
C THR A 167 -2.45 -42.07 -13.88
N THR A 168 -3.73 -42.03 -13.55
CA THR A 168 -4.56 -43.24 -13.43
C THR A 168 -4.71 -43.95 -14.78
N MET A 169 -4.84 -43.20 -15.88
CA MET A 169 -4.93 -43.77 -17.23
C MET A 169 -3.57 -44.32 -17.70
N GLU A 170 -2.48 -43.61 -17.44
CA GLU A 170 -1.11 -44.06 -17.77
C GLU A 170 -0.78 -45.38 -17.07
N ASN A 171 -1.13 -45.52 -15.78
CA ASN A 171 -0.91 -46.77 -15.04
C ASN A 171 -1.78 -47.94 -15.51
N LYS A 172 -2.82 -47.69 -16.31
CA LYS A 172 -3.69 -48.72 -16.89
C LYS A 172 -3.28 -49.14 -18.30
N LEU A 173 -2.28 -48.49 -18.91
CA LEU A 173 -1.70 -48.91 -20.18
C LEU A 173 -0.63 -49.98 -19.90
N PRO A 174 -0.78 -51.23 -20.37
CA PRO A 174 0.30 -52.22 -20.32
C PRO A 174 1.47 -51.77 -21.20
N ASN A 175 2.71 -52.09 -20.79
CA ASN A 175 3.93 -51.81 -21.57
C ASN A 175 3.90 -52.53 -22.93
N SER A 176 3.44 -51.82 -23.96
CA SER A 176 3.04 -52.28 -25.32
C SER A 176 4.02 -53.14 -26.16
N ARG A 177 5.21 -53.49 -25.67
CA ARG A 177 6.21 -54.28 -26.44
C ARG A 177 6.28 -55.74 -26.06
N GLN A 178 6.09 -56.05 -24.78
CA GLN A 178 6.02 -57.42 -24.25
C GLN A 178 4.61 -58.00 -24.33
N ASP A 179 3.66 -57.19 -24.79
CA ASP A 179 2.32 -57.62 -25.11
C ASP A 179 2.39 -58.72 -26.17
N ASN A 180 1.43 -59.63 -26.07
CA ASN A 180 1.30 -60.81 -26.87
C ASN A 180 1.02 -60.50 -28.35
N CYS A 181 2.06 -60.13 -29.08
CA CYS A 181 1.98 -59.52 -30.41
C CYS A 181 2.64 -60.37 -31.51
N LEU A 182 2.95 -61.65 -31.26
CA LEU A 182 3.33 -62.57 -32.33
C LEU A 182 2.22 -62.59 -33.40
N PRO A 183 2.54 -62.37 -34.70
CA PRO A 183 1.52 -62.30 -35.73
C PRO A 183 0.72 -63.60 -35.86
N PHE A 184 -0.57 -63.49 -36.13
CA PHE A 184 -1.47 -64.65 -36.24
C PHE A 184 -1.03 -65.66 -37.32
N GLN A 185 -0.24 -65.26 -38.32
CA GLN A 185 0.34 -66.16 -39.33
C GLN A 185 1.18 -67.31 -38.73
N TYR A 186 1.64 -67.19 -37.48
CA TYR A 186 2.32 -68.26 -36.76
C TYR A 186 1.36 -69.30 -36.16
N HIS A 187 0.05 -69.09 -36.20
CA HIS A 187 -0.93 -70.09 -35.77
C HIS A 187 -0.82 -71.34 -36.65
N ASN A 188 -0.66 -72.49 -36.01
CA ASN A 188 -0.36 -73.80 -36.59
C ASN A 188 0.94 -73.86 -37.41
N ALA A 189 1.83 -72.85 -37.30
CA ALA A 189 3.14 -72.92 -37.93
C ALA A 189 4.01 -73.97 -37.23
N THR A 190 4.76 -74.71 -38.04
CA THR A 190 5.88 -75.54 -37.54
C THR A 190 7.11 -74.66 -37.45
N VAL A 191 7.73 -74.60 -36.27
CA VAL A 191 8.83 -73.70 -35.97
C VAL A 191 9.96 -74.42 -35.23
N MET A 192 11.14 -73.82 -35.30
CA MET A 192 12.22 -74.02 -34.33
C MET A 192 12.42 -72.73 -33.53
N ILE A 193 12.77 -72.85 -32.26
CA ILE A 193 12.97 -71.71 -31.36
C ILE A 193 14.44 -71.68 -30.96
N MET A 194 15.17 -70.64 -31.38
CA MET A 194 16.61 -70.53 -31.21
C MET A 194 16.96 -69.30 -30.36
N ASN A 195 17.86 -69.45 -29.39
CA ASN A 195 18.31 -68.30 -28.62
C ASN A 195 19.20 -67.39 -29.47
N LEU A 196 18.98 -66.08 -29.36
CA LEU A 196 19.69 -65.09 -30.17
C LEU A 196 21.18 -64.94 -29.78
N GLY A 197 21.51 -65.09 -28.50
CA GLY A 197 22.86 -64.87 -27.97
C GLY A 197 23.85 -65.96 -28.33
N CYS A 198 23.44 -67.22 -28.19
CA CYS A 198 24.34 -68.37 -28.33
C CYS A 198 23.94 -69.34 -29.44
N GLN A 199 22.88 -69.04 -30.20
CA GLN A 199 22.40 -69.82 -31.34
C GLN A 199 22.05 -71.28 -31.00
N ARG A 200 21.66 -71.52 -29.74
CA ARG A 200 21.18 -72.83 -29.27
C ARG A 200 19.68 -72.94 -29.47
N ALA A 201 19.23 -74.05 -30.06
CA ALA A 201 17.82 -74.35 -30.23
C ALA A 201 17.23 -74.99 -28.96
N LEU A 202 15.97 -74.70 -28.67
CA LEU A 202 15.20 -75.46 -27.69
C LEU A 202 15.05 -76.90 -28.18
N ASP A 203 15.37 -77.85 -27.33
CA ASP A 203 15.22 -79.28 -27.58
C ASP A 203 14.44 -79.93 -26.41
N ALA A 204 13.33 -80.58 -26.75
CA ALA A 204 12.39 -81.22 -25.82
C ALA A 204 12.69 -82.72 -25.61
N GLY A 205 13.95 -83.13 -25.76
CA GLY A 205 14.45 -84.50 -25.67
C GLY A 205 15.21 -84.81 -24.38
N LYS A 206 15.54 -83.80 -23.55
CA LYS A 206 16.27 -84.00 -22.29
C LYS A 206 15.50 -84.89 -21.31
N ASP A 207 16.22 -85.76 -20.60
CA ASP A 207 15.71 -86.66 -19.56
C ASP A 207 14.51 -87.49 -20.02
N GLY A 208 14.69 -88.23 -21.11
CA GLY A 208 13.62 -89.02 -21.73
C GLY A 208 12.52 -88.14 -22.38
N GLY A 209 12.87 -86.90 -22.71
CA GLY A 209 11.99 -85.89 -23.26
C GLY A 209 11.07 -85.23 -22.24
N THR A 210 11.33 -85.32 -20.94
CA THR A 210 10.55 -84.65 -19.89
C THR A 210 10.96 -83.19 -19.67
N LEU A 211 12.18 -82.83 -20.07
CA LEU A 211 12.75 -81.48 -19.93
C LEU A 211 13.11 -80.87 -21.28
N VAL A 212 13.27 -79.55 -21.27
CA VAL A 212 13.86 -78.78 -22.36
C VAL A 212 15.28 -78.37 -22.01
N HIS A 213 16.18 -78.43 -22.98
CA HIS A 213 17.52 -77.84 -22.92
C HIS A 213 17.88 -77.11 -24.20
N GLY A 214 18.92 -76.27 -24.15
CA GLY A 214 19.47 -75.58 -25.30
C GLY A 214 20.64 -76.36 -25.90
N ILE A 215 20.53 -76.82 -27.15
CA ILE A 215 21.59 -77.54 -27.86
C ILE A 215 21.85 -76.95 -29.25
N ASP A 216 22.83 -77.49 -29.98
CA ASP A 216 23.08 -77.05 -31.36
C ASP A 216 21.87 -77.33 -32.25
N MET A 217 21.59 -76.38 -33.14
CA MET A 217 20.50 -76.47 -34.10
C MET A 217 20.70 -77.67 -35.03
N ASP A 218 19.67 -78.52 -35.12
CA ASP A 218 19.58 -79.61 -36.08
C ASP A 218 18.14 -79.72 -36.61
N LEU A 219 17.94 -79.39 -37.88
CA LEU A 219 16.64 -79.45 -38.54
C LEU A 219 16.09 -80.87 -38.68
N ASN A 220 16.93 -81.90 -38.55
CA ASN A 220 16.51 -83.30 -38.60
C ASN A 220 16.13 -83.84 -37.22
N ASN A 221 16.42 -83.11 -36.14
CA ASN A 221 16.09 -83.51 -34.79
C ASN A 221 14.65 -83.12 -34.46
N GLY A 222 13.74 -84.11 -34.49
CA GLY A 222 12.32 -83.91 -34.18
C GLY A 222 12.04 -83.28 -32.81
N ASN A 223 12.94 -83.41 -31.83
CA ASN A 223 12.78 -82.80 -30.51
C ASN A 223 12.97 -81.28 -30.51
N GLN A 224 13.52 -80.70 -31.59
CA GLN A 224 13.70 -79.24 -31.75
C GLN A 224 12.56 -78.60 -32.55
N ILE A 225 11.56 -79.38 -32.94
CA ILE A 225 10.50 -78.94 -33.85
C ILE A 225 9.18 -78.83 -33.11
N PHE A 226 8.62 -77.63 -33.12
CA PHE A 226 7.42 -77.28 -32.37
C PHE A 226 6.31 -76.81 -33.30
N ILE A 227 5.07 -76.94 -32.83
CA ILE A 227 3.89 -76.30 -33.43
C ILE A 227 3.44 -75.19 -32.49
N LEU A 228 3.26 -73.99 -33.03
CA LEU A 228 2.66 -72.87 -32.30
C LEU A 228 1.14 -72.87 -32.52
N ARG A 229 0.36 -72.88 -31.44
CA ARG A 229 -1.11 -72.78 -31.53
C ARG A 229 -1.59 -71.53 -30.81
N LYS A 230 -2.23 -70.65 -31.57
CA LYS A 230 -2.96 -69.51 -31.02
C LYS A 230 -4.29 -69.96 -30.42
N MET A 231 -4.47 -69.76 -29.13
CA MET A 231 -5.74 -69.96 -28.43
C MET A 231 -6.54 -68.66 -28.55
N SER A 232 -7.55 -68.65 -29.41
CA SER A 232 -8.43 -67.49 -29.58
C SER A 232 -9.53 -67.49 -28.52
N GLY A 233 -9.35 -66.69 -27.47
CA GLY A 233 -10.40 -66.25 -26.54
C GLY A 233 -10.88 -64.82 -26.83
N ARG A 234 -11.46 -64.13 -25.84
CA ARG A 234 -11.83 -62.70 -26.00
C ARG A 234 -10.57 -61.89 -26.32
N PRO A 235 -10.58 -61.03 -27.36
CA PRO A 235 -9.47 -60.15 -27.69
C PRO A 235 -9.04 -59.35 -26.44
N GLY A 236 -7.75 -59.43 -26.09
CA GLY A 236 -7.17 -58.69 -24.97
C GLY A 236 -7.31 -59.33 -23.57
N VAL A 237 -8.00 -60.47 -23.41
CA VAL A 237 -8.16 -61.13 -22.10
C VAL A 237 -7.63 -62.57 -22.09
N ASP A 238 -7.85 -63.34 -23.16
CA ASP A 238 -7.46 -64.76 -23.24
C ASP A 238 -6.81 -65.10 -24.59
N ASP A 239 -5.89 -64.26 -25.03
CA ASP A 239 -5.15 -64.48 -26.27
C ASP A 239 -3.80 -65.11 -25.90
N TYR A 240 -3.67 -66.42 -25.98
CA TYR A 240 -2.46 -67.16 -25.55
C TYR A 240 -1.86 -67.96 -26.70
N TRP A 241 -0.57 -68.27 -26.59
CA TRP A 241 0.10 -69.25 -27.44
C TRP A 241 0.36 -70.53 -26.65
N ILE A 242 0.22 -71.66 -27.32
CA ILE A 242 0.71 -72.95 -26.87
C ILE A 242 1.91 -73.32 -27.74
N ILE A 243 2.97 -73.81 -27.11
CA ILE A 243 4.14 -74.37 -27.78
C ILE A 243 4.11 -75.88 -27.54
N ALA A 244 3.80 -76.66 -28.56
CA ALA A 244 3.68 -78.12 -28.48
C ALA A 244 4.75 -78.79 -29.34
N ARG A 245 5.16 -80.01 -28.98
CA ARG A 245 6.00 -80.82 -29.88
C ARG A 245 5.25 -81.13 -31.17
N LYS A 246 5.97 -81.18 -32.29
CA LYS A 246 5.37 -81.49 -33.60
C LYS A 246 4.89 -82.94 -33.68
N ASP A 247 5.67 -83.87 -33.14
CA ASP A 247 5.42 -85.31 -33.19
C ASP A 247 4.37 -85.77 -32.17
N ASP A 248 4.21 -85.04 -31.06
CA ASP A 248 3.18 -85.26 -30.05
C ASP A 248 2.62 -83.95 -29.52
N VAL A 249 1.51 -83.49 -30.11
CA VAL A 249 0.88 -82.21 -29.76
C VAL A 249 0.23 -82.20 -28.37
N SER A 250 0.12 -83.35 -27.70
CA SER A 250 -0.34 -83.41 -26.32
C SER A 250 0.75 -82.96 -25.34
N ARG A 251 2.02 -82.99 -25.78
CA ARG A 251 3.19 -82.62 -25.00
C ARG A 251 3.61 -81.19 -25.30
N LYS A 252 3.45 -80.32 -24.32
CA LYS A 252 3.60 -78.88 -24.41
C LYS A 252 4.72 -78.39 -23.51
N LEU A 253 5.29 -77.25 -23.86
CA LEU A 253 6.28 -76.58 -23.02
C LEU A 253 5.58 -75.83 -21.88
N TYR A 254 6.06 -76.02 -20.65
CA TYR A 254 5.49 -75.39 -19.47
C TYR A 254 6.50 -75.21 -18.33
N PHE A 255 6.19 -74.32 -17.41
CA PHE A 255 6.86 -74.24 -16.10
C PHE A 255 5.93 -74.79 -15.03
N ASP A 256 6.43 -75.70 -14.21
CA ASP A 256 5.68 -76.36 -13.15
C ASP A 256 5.41 -75.47 -11.93
N ARG A 257 6.26 -74.45 -11.71
CA ARG A 257 6.17 -73.53 -10.57
C ARG A 257 6.64 -72.11 -10.92
N GLN A 258 6.25 -71.16 -10.08
CA GLN A 258 6.52 -69.72 -10.26
C GLN A 258 7.99 -69.33 -10.03
N GLU A 259 8.77 -70.13 -9.31
CA GLU A 259 10.14 -69.80 -8.90
C GLU A 259 11.06 -69.59 -10.10
N THR A 260 11.88 -68.53 -10.07
CA THR A 260 12.98 -68.35 -11.03
C THR A 260 14.01 -69.46 -10.88
N GLY A 261 14.57 -69.94 -11.99
CA GLY A 261 15.52 -71.05 -12.02
C GLY A 261 14.89 -72.43 -12.21
N SER A 262 13.55 -72.50 -12.26
CA SER A 262 12.81 -73.73 -12.57
C SER A 262 13.05 -74.13 -14.02
N GLU A 263 13.38 -75.40 -14.25
CA GLU A 263 13.65 -75.88 -15.61
C GLU A 263 12.36 -75.99 -16.43
N LEU A 264 12.45 -75.65 -17.72
CA LEU A 264 11.33 -75.77 -18.65
C LEU A 264 11.03 -77.24 -18.92
N GLN A 265 9.76 -77.62 -18.75
CA GLN A 265 9.26 -78.98 -18.79
C GLN A 265 8.53 -79.27 -20.11
N VAL A 266 8.30 -80.55 -20.39
CA VAL A 266 7.56 -81.06 -21.55
C VAL A 266 6.50 -82.07 -21.12
N GLY A 267 5.22 -81.71 -21.25
CA GLY A 267 4.13 -82.56 -20.78
C GLY A 267 2.75 -81.95 -20.93
N ALA A 268 1.80 -82.40 -20.11
CA ALA A 268 0.41 -81.94 -20.12
C ALA A 268 0.04 -81.38 -18.73
N PRO A 269 0.48 -80.16 -18.39
CA PRO A 269 0.23 -79.58 -17.08
C PRO A 269 -1.25 -79.17 -16.92
N PRO A 270 -1.75 -79.07 -15.68
CA PRO A 270 -3.04 -78.42 -15.40
C PRO A 270 -2.93 -76.89 -15.49
N GLY A 271 -4.06 -76.21 -15.71
CA GLY A 271 -4.16 -74.75 -15.63
C GLY A 271 -3.62 -74.01 -16.86
N LYS A 272 -3.04 -72.82 -16.67
CA LYS A 272 -2.45 -71.99 -17.74
C LYS A 272 -0.91 -72.11 -17.79
N GLN A 273 -0.34 -73.16 -17.21
CA GLN A 273 1.11 -73.35 -17.13
C GLN A 273 1.78 -73.54 -18.51
N ASP A 274 1.02 -74.03 -19.49
CA ASP A 274 1.42 -74.23 -20.89
C ASP A 274 1.02 -73.05 -21.80
N TYR A 275 0.48 -71.96 -21.24
CA TYR A 275 0.06 -70.79 -21.99
C TYR A 275 1.14 -69.71 -21.96
N TRP A 276 1.36 -69.10 -23.12
CA TRP A 276 2.45 -68.16 -23.34
C TRP A 276 1.95 -66.87 -23.97
N TYR A 277 2.41 -65.73 -23.46
CA TYR A 277 2.40 -64.48 -24.20
C TYR A 277 3.72 -64.38 -24.96
N ILE A 278 3.64 -64.24 -26.29
CA ILE A 278 4.83 -64.10 -27.15
C ILE A 278 4.88 -62.66 -27.63
N GLY A 279 5.80 -61.89 -27.04
CA GLY A 279 5.97 -60.46 -27.30
C GLY A 279 7.30 -60.16 -27.99
N ARG A 280 7.44 -58.93 -28.51
CA ARG A 280 8.71 -58.48 -29.09
C ARG A 280 9.79 -58.46 -28.01
N GLY A 281 10.98 -58.92 -28.36
CA GLY A 281 12.14 -58.85 -27.50
C GLY A 281 12.71 -57.44 -27.38
N SER A 282 13.97 -57.36 -26.94
CA SER A 282 14.65 -56.09 -26.61
C SER A 282 14.60 -55.06 -27.73
N ASP A 283 14.47 -53.78 -27.36
CA ASP A 283 14.43 -52.61 -28.23
C ASP A 283 15.58 -52.53 -29.24
N THR A 284 16.73 -53.09 -28.88
CA THR A 284 17.95 -53.09 -29.68
C THR A 284 18.07 -54.30 -30.61
N ARG A 285 17.11 -55.24 -30.58
CA ARG A 285 17.20 -56.56 -31.23
C ARG A 285 15.95 -56.83 -32.05
N VAL A 286 15.86 -56.11 -33.16
CA VAL A 286 14.76 -56.28 -34.11
C VAL A 286 14.70 -57.73 -34.59
N GLY A 287 13.52 -58.33 -34.53
CA GLY A 287 13.28 -59.72 -34.94
C GLY A 287 13.44 -60.77 -33.83
N SER A 288 13.75 -60.36 -32.59
CA SER A 288 13.69 -61.28 -31.44
C SER A 288 12.32 -61.26 -30.74
N TRP A 289 12.07 -62.35 -30.01
CA TRP A 289 10.86 -62.63 -29.25
C TRP A 289 11.21 -63.00 -27.82
N VAL A 290 10.28 -62.71 -26.92
CA VAL A 290 10.32 -63.16 -25.53
C VAL A 290 9.06 -63.97 -25.25
N PHE A 291 9.23 -65.04 -24.47
CA PHE A 291 8.15 -65.96 -24.13
C PHE A 291 7.83 -65.82 -22.65
N LYS A 292 6.71 -65.16 -22.34
CA LYS A 292 6.23 -64.98 -20.97
C LYS A 292 5.18 -66.02 -20.65
N ASN A 293 5.40 -66.80 -19.59
CA ASN A 293 4.42 -67.75 -19.10
C ASN A 293 3.18 -67.00 -18.55
N ALA A 294 1.99 -67.45 -18.93
CA ALA A 294 0.74 -66.79 -18.58
C ALA A 294 0.34 -67.00 -17.11
N GLU A 295 0.66 -68.16 -16.54
CA GLU A 295 0.36 -68.49 -15.14
C GLU A 295 1.31 -67.74 -14.20
N TRP A 296 2.62 -67.81 -14.47
CA TRP A 296 3.64 -67.35 -13.53
C TRP A 296 4.20 -65.96 -13.82
N GLY A 297 4.01 -65.44 -15.03
CA GLY A 297 4.58 -64.17 -15.47
C GLY A 297 6.11 -64.18 -15.65
N THR A 298 6.74 -65.35 -15.57
CA THR A 298 8.18 -65.56 -15.80
C THR A 298 8.49 -65.77 -17.29
N TYR A 299 9.76 -65.62 -17.66
CA TYR A 299 10.23 -65.71 -19.04
C TYR A 299 11.15 -66.91 -19.25
N ILE A 300 11.19 -67.41 -20.48
CA ILE A 300 12.18 -68.41 -20.88
C ILE A 300 13.56 -67.74 -21.03
N GLU A 301 14.55 -68.17 -20.25
CA GLU A 301 15.94 -67.73 -20.33
C GLU A 301 16.90 -68.92 -20.39
N LEU A 302 18.00 -68.78 -21.14
CA LEU A 302 19.10 -69.72 -21.09
C LEU A 302 19.99 -69.48 -19.87
N ALA A 303 20.36 -70.56 -19.20
CA ALA A 303 21.32 -70.54 -18.11
C ALA A 303 22.49 -71.49 -18.40
N ASN A 304 23.65 -71.13 -17.87
CA ASN A 304 24.84 -71.96 -17.92
C ASN A 304 24.55 -73.36 -17.34
N GLY A 305 24.95 -74.39 -18.10
CA GLY A 305 24.83 -75.80 -17.73
C GLY A 305 26.11 -76.56 -18.07
N ALA A 306 26.24 -77.80 -17.58
CA ALA A 306 27.34 -78.68 -17.97
C ALA A 306 27.28 -78.98 -19.47
N ARG A 307 28.38 -78.75 -20.20
CA ARG A 307 28.45 -78.86 -21.68
C ARG A 307 27.98 -80.21 -22.23
N SER A 308 28.06 -81.29 -21.46
CA SER A 308 27.65 -82.63 -21.88
C SER A 308 26.13 -82.82 -22.01
N ASN A 309 25.32 -81.95 -21.37
CA ASN A 309 23.86 -82.14 -21.27
C ASN A 309 23.07 -80.95 -21.86
N GLY A 310 23.71 -80.10 -22.68
CA GLY A 310 23.11 -78.87 -23.18
C GLY A 310 23.04 -77.75 -22.14
N LEU A 311 22.65 -76.55 -22.59
CA LEU A 311 22.37 -75.41 -21.71
C LEU A 311 21.02 -75.59 -21.03
N ARG A 312 20.91 -75.12 -19.79
CA ARG A 312 19.64 -75.20 -19.07
C ARG A 312 18.70 -74.14 -19.63
N VAL A 313 17.42 -74.48 -19.74
CA VAL A 313 16.37 -73.54 -20.10
C VAL A 313 15.50 -73.36 -18.86
N ILE A 314 15.48 -72.15 -18.32
CA ILE A 314 14.90 -71.87 -17.01
C ILE A 314 13.86 -70.74 -17.07
N SER A 315 13.01 -70.68 -16.04
CA SER A 315 12.18 -69.53 -15.74
C SER A 315 13.03 -68.40 -15.17
N TYR A 316 12.80 -67.17 -15.59
CA TYR A 316 13.48 -66.01 -15.05
C TYR A 316 12.58 -64.77 -15.02
N ASN A 317 12.99 -63.75 -14.25
CA ASN A 317 12.34 -62.43 -14.32
C ASN A 317 12.72 -61.76 -15.65
N PHE A 318 11.86 -60.89 -16.19
CA PHE A 318 12.18 -60.23 -17.45
C PHE A 318 13.57 -59.56 -17.40
N SER A 319 14.44 -59.91 -18.34
CA SER A 319 15.73 -59.27 -18.53
C SER A 319 15.88 -58.91 -20.01
N ASN A 320 16.56 -57.81 -20.31
CA ASN A 320 16.96 -57.46 -21.68
C ASN A 320 18.21 -58.25 -22.13
N ASN A 321 18.60 -59.31 -21.40
CA ASN A 321 19.77 -60.12 -21.71
C ASN A 321 19.56 -60.93 -23.01
N LEU A 322 20.64 -61.26 -23.72
CA LEU A 322 20.62 -62.11 -24.91
C LEU A 322 20.03 -63.48 -24.61
N ASP A 323 20.23 -63.97 -23.39
CA ASP A 323 19.78 -65.28 -22.94
C ASP A 323 18.25 -65.41 -22.85
N ALA A 324 17.53 -64.28 -22.69
CA ALA A 324 16.07 -64.23 -22.68
C ALA A 324 15.45 -63.93 -24.06
N ASN A 325 16.26 -63.63 -25.07
CA ASN A 325 15.79 -63.24 -26.41
C ASN A 325 15.94 -64.39 -27.41
N TRP A 326 14.86 -64.67 -28.12
CA TRP A 326 14.74 -65.84 -28.98
C TRP A 326 14.33 -65.46 -30.39
N VAL A 327 14.69 -66.29 -31.35
CA VAL A 327 14.28 -66.21 -32.75
C VAL A 327 13.35 -67.38 -33.02
N ILE A 328 12.18 -67.10 -33.60
CA ILE A 328 11.25 -68.12 -34.07
C ILE A 328 11.55 -68.32 -35.56
N VAL A 329 12.13 -69.48 -35.88
CA VAL A 329 12.48 -69.87 -37.25
C VAL A 329 11.32 -70.70 -37.82
N PRO A 330 10.51 -70.16 -38.75
CA PRO A 330 9.45 -70.92 -39.39
C PRO A 330 10.04 -71.99 -40.32
N ILE A 331 9.59 -73.23 -40.17
CA ILE A 331 9.91 -74.33 -41.10
C ILE A 331 8.80 -74.44 -42.13
N THR A 332 7.55 -74.39 -41.67
CA THR A 332 6.36 -74.28 -42.52
C THR A 332 5.35 -73.39 -41.83
N PHE A 333 4.72 -72.49 -42.58
CA PHE A 333 3.52 -71.80 -42.13
C PHE A 333 2.30 -72.67 -42.43
N ALA A 334 1.23 -72.52 -41.65
CA ALA A 334 -0.04 -73.14 -41.98
C ALA A 334 -0.56 -72.55 -43.30
N SER A 335 -0.92 -73.42 -44.24
CA SER A 335 -1.59 -73.06 -45.50
C SER A 335 -3.05 -72.73 -45.29
#